data_AF-A0A2Z5IQD8-F1
#
_entry.id   AF-A0A2Z5IQD8-F1
#
_cell.length_a   1.000
_cell.length_b   1.000
_cell.length_c   1.000
_cell.angle_alpha   90.00
_cell.angle_beta   90.00
_cell.angle_gamma   90.00
#
_symmetry.space_group_name_H-M   'P 1'
#
loop_
_entity.id
_entity.type
_entity.pdbx_description
1 polymer ?
#
loop_
_entity_poly.entity_id
_entity_poly.type
_entity_poly.pdbx_seq_one_letter_code
_entity_poly.pdbx_strand_id
1 'polypeptide(L)'
;MAIKPIRTTLKVILALGAIAGIAVGGYYGYRYYQKIKSEKKDVQNQKSDSSRAKENQGEKGSNNINREVIVPKNVEEMFYKPENLIRVGHWNILNYGSTESSDKNGPKVRAIAELIYKSKQDVVGLTEINYNRGEDVKNIVDVLNSINSNNSFKYLIQPTKDANPTSSNATKEQVAIIYNYKRIKEKNFTNGKNIQSYGTTQKFQGTSYKRPLFAAYFETIEGSKPFVSIFGHLDSPAVGKNSTEKADKTYKGQGAQEVAEASEIANAFKYYEELSNNASIIFGGDTNIKTENNRLFNSENFIKNNIENYYGEMSIFEDKKTTTKAKKYEFYETSLGTNEKNGYANAYDKLLFKENGGLNIINEYEKTTYKDKKYQNVPFKADIINGFKNGIWDRNVILNLRPKLQLNKQGKKISDFSFIRNKISDHTLVYLDFEIK
;
A
#
# COMPACT_ATOMS: atom_id res chain seq x y z
N MET A 1 63.65 -21.13 9.52
CA MET A 1 62.73 -20.27 10.29
C MET A 1 62.77 -18.89 9.63
N ALA A 2 61.78 -18.53 8.82
CA ALA A 2 61.79 -17.28 8.05
C ALA A 2 60.38 -16.67 8.06
N ILE A 3 60.24 -15.55 8.76
CA ILE A 3 59.03 -14.74 8.87
C ILE A 3 59.00 -13.77 7.68
N LYS A 4 57.96 -13.83 6.85
CA LYS A 4 57.69 -12.87 5.76
C LYS A 4 56.77 -11.74 6.25
N PRO A 5 56.85 -10.52 5.67
CA PRO A 5 56.37 -9.30 6.34
C PRO A 5 54.91 -8.93 6.02
N ILE A 6 54.14 -8.65 7.07
CA ILE A 6 52.80 -8.03 7.06
C ILE A 6 52.97 -6.50 7.06
N ARG A 7 53.36 -5.89 5.94
CA ARG A 7 53.46 -4.41 5.85
C ARG A 7 52.74 -3.77 4.67
N THR A 8 52.29 -4.54 3.68
CA THR A 8 51.66 -3.99 2.46
C THR A 8 50.14 -3.83 2.59
N THR A 9 49.47 -4.69 3.37
CA THR A 9 48.00 -4.70 3.47
C THR A 9 47.42 -3.57 4.33
N LEU A 10 48.18 -3.08 5.33
CA LEU A 10 47.69 -2.04 6.25
C LEU A 10 47.65 -0.64 5.63
N LYS A 11 48.51 -0.36 4.62
CA LYS A 11 48.53 0.95 3.93
C LYS A 11 47.35 1.12 2.97
N VAL A 12 46.82 0.04 2.40
CA VAL A 12 45.66 0.07 1.49
C VAL A 12 44.36 0.32 2.26
N ILE A 13 44.23 -0.21 3.48
CA ILE A 13 43.05 -0.03 4.32
C ILE A 13 42.96 1.41 4.86
N LEU A 14 44.09 2.03 5.23
CA LEU A 14 44.13 3.43 5.67
C LEU A 14 43.84 4.43 4.54
N ALA A 15 44.27 4.14 3.31
CA ALA A 15 43.98 4.98 2.15
C ALA A 15 42.49 4.94 1.73
N LEU A 16 41.84 3.77 1.82
CA LEU A 16 40.41 3.64 1.53
C LEU A 16 39.52 4.28 2.60
N GLY A 17 39.94 4.26 3.88
CA GLY A 17 39.25 4.97 4.96
C GLY A 17 39.28 6.49 4.81
N ALA A 18 40.40 7.05 4.32
CA ALA A 18 40.53 8.49 4.10
C ALA A 18 39.66 9.00 2.92
N ILE A 19 39.52 8.23 1.85
CA ILE A 19 38.70 8.59 0.68
C ILE A 19 37.20 8.53 1.01
N ALA A 20 36.76 7.56 1.81
CA ALA A 20 35.38 7.47 2.28
C ALA A 20 35.01 8.62 3.24
N GLY A 21 35.94 9.04 4.12
CA GLY A 21 35.74 10.18 5.01
C GLY A 21 35.61 11.52 4.28
N ILE A 22 36.39 11.73 3.21
CA ILE A 22 36.33 12.95 2.38
C ILE A 22 35.03 13.03 1.56
N ALA A 23 34.53 11.90 1.05
CA ALA A 23 33.28 11.87 0.27
C ALA A 23 32.03 12.15 1.13
N VAL A 24 31.98 11.59 2.35
CA VAL A 24 30.86 11.82 3.28
C VAL A 24 30.92 13.24 3.85
N GLY A 25 32.11 13.73 4.22
CA GLY A 25 32.32 15.12 4.66
C GLY A 25 31.94 16.15 3.60
N GLY A 26 32.29 15.88 2.33
CA GLY A 26 31.93 16.74 1.19
C GLY A 26 30.43 16.82 0.94
N TYR A 27 29.69 15.72 1.09
CA TYR A 27 28.23 15.69 0.90
C TYR A 27 27.49 16.52 1.97
N TYR A 28 27.86 16.37 3.25
CA TYR A 28 27.25 17.14 4.33
C TYR A 28 27.68 18.62 4.31
N GLY A 29 28.94 18.91 3.98
CA GLY A 29 29.43 20.28 3.77
C GLY A 29 28.69 21.00 2.63
N TYR A 30 28.43 20.31 1.52
CA TYR A 30 27.66 20.85 0.39
C TYR A 30 26.19 21.13 0.76
N ARG A 31 25.55 20.23 1.53
CA ARG A 31 24.16 20.42 2.02
C ARG A 31 24.07 21.57 3.02
N TYR A 32 25.07 21.75 3.87
CA TYR A 32 25.15 22.89 4.80
C TYR A 32 25.38 24.22 4.07
N TYR A 33 26.27 24.26 3.06
CA TYR A 33 26.50 25.43 2.22
C TYR A 33 25.25 25.84 1.41
N GLN A 34 24.50 24.88 0.87
CA GLN A 34 23.21 25.13 0.20
C GLN A 34 22.18 25.77 1.15
N LYS A 35 22.16 25.37 2.43
CA LYS A 35 21.25 25.92 3.45
C LYS A 35 21.59 27.37 3.81
N ILE A 36 22.88 27.70 3.95
CA ILE A 36 23.32 29.09 4.20
C ILE A 36 23.06 30.00 2.98
N LYS A 37 23.17 29.46 1.76
CA LYS A 37 22.90 30.22 0.53
C LYS A 37 21.40 30.50 0.32
N SER A 38 20.51 29.65 0.82
CA SER A 38 19.06 29.95 0.83
C SER A 38 18.67 31.01 1.85
N GLU A 39 19.30 31.05 3.02
CA GLU A 39 18.98 32.03 4.07
C GLU A 39 19.46 33.46 3.72
N LYS A 40 20.45 33.61 2.82
CA LYS A 40 20.91 34.94 2.36
C LYS A 40 20.12 35.53 1.18
N LYS A 41 19.21 34.77 0.54
CA LYS A 41 18.43 35.26 -0.62
C LYS A 41 17.07 35.86 -0.27
N ASP A 42 16.60 35.69 0.97
CA ASP A 42 15.28 36.18 1.41
C ASP A 42 15.25 37.66 1.86
N VAL A 43 16.36 38.41 1.71
CA VAL A 43 16.43 39.84 2.14
C VAL A 43 16.46 40.83 0.96
N GLN A 44 16.54 40.39 -0.29
CA GLN A 44 16.56 41.29 -1.46
C GLN A 44 15.72 40.74 -2.61
N ASN A 45 14.42 41.04 -2.62
CA ASN A 45 13.68 41.51 -3.80
C ASN A 45 12.18 41.59 -3.52
N GLN A 46 11.77 42.72 -2.93
CA GLN A 46 10.45 43.29 -3.17
C GLN A 46 10.65 44.54 -4.05
N LYS A 47 10.13 44.52 -5.28
CA LYS A 47 9.44 45.67 -5.93
C LYS A 47 9.08 45.34 -7.40
N SER A 48 7.83 45.70 -7.71
CA SER A 48 7.19 46.01 -9.01
C SER A 48 7.15 44.86 -10.06
N ASP A 49 6.11 44.66 -10.87
CA ASP A 49 5.09 45.58 -11.37
C ASP A 49 3.75 44.89 -11.64
N SER A 50 2.70 45.70 -11.55
CA SER A 50 1.35 45.41 -12.00
C SER A 50 1.19 45.71 -13.50
N SER A 51 0.40 44.92 -14.23
CA SER A 51 -0.87 45.41 -14.80
C SER A 51 -1.56 44.41 -15.76
N ARG A 52 -2.86 44.26 -15.50
CA ARG A 52 -4.01 44.00 -16.41
C ARG A 52 -4.04 42.77 -17.33
N ALA A 53 -4.86 41.81 -16.90
CA ALA A 53 -6.12 41.50 -17.60
C ALA A 53 -7.23 41.18 -16.57
N LYS A 54 -8.25 42.04 -16.48
CA LYS A 54 -9.61 41.74 -15.97
C LYS A 54 -10.34 41.01 -17.11
N GLU A 55 -11.31 40.12 -16.97
CA GLU A 55 -12.43 39.92 -16.04
C GLU A 55 -12.97 38.52 -16.41
N ASN A 56 -13.13 37.57 -15.48
CA ASN A 56 -14.39 37.34 -14.77
C ASN A 56 -14.07 36.61 -13.46
N GLN A 57 -14.07 37.37 -12.37
CA GLN A 57 -14.15 36.84 -11.01
C GLN A 57 -15.62 36.78 -10.61
N GLY A 58 -16.09 35.57 -10.32
CA GLY A 58 -17.42 35.32 -9.81
C GLY A 58 -17.49 33.97 -9.11
N GLU A 59 -16.57 33.75 -8.17
CA GLU A 59 -16.73 32.97 -6.93
C GLU A 59 -15.34 32.67 -6.36
N LYS A 60 -15.02 33.29 -5.22
CA LYS A 60 -13.95 32.80 -4.36
C LYS A 60 -14.38 31.43 -3.85
N GLY A 61 -13.94 30.38 -4.54
CA GLY A 61 -14.24 28.99 -4.18
C GLY A 61 -13.90 28.75 -2.72
N SER A 62 -14.93 28.60 -1.90
CA SER A 62 -14.84 27.93 -0.60
C SER A 62 -14.15 26.60 -0.84
N ASN A 63 -12.99 26.38 -0.21
CA ASN A 63 -12.30 25.09 -0.14
C ASN A 63 -13.14 24.13 0.72
N ASN A 64 -14.33 23.78 0.24
CA ASN A 64 -15.29 23.04 1.02
C ASN A 64 -15.01 21.55 0.87
N ILE A 65 -14.27 21.01 1.84
CA ILE A 65 -13.97 19.58 1.97
C ILE A 65 -15.26 18.77 2.17
N ASN A 66 -16.36 19.43 2.53
CA ASN A 66 -17.69 18.81 2.68
C ASN A 66 -18.51 18.83 1.38
N ARG A 67 -17.90 19.11 0.23
CA ARG A 67 -18.61 18.96 -1.05
C ARG A 67 -19.02 17.50 -1.24
N GLU A 68 -20.30 17.31 -1.48
CA GLU A 68 -20.90 16.01 -1.80
C GLU A 68 -20.11 15.35 -2.95
N VAL A 69 -19.78 14.07 -2.76
CA VAL A 69 -19.05 13.30 -3.76
C VAL A 69 -20.06 12.78 -4.77
N ILE A 70 -20.08 13.41 -5.94
CA ILE A 70 -20.80 12.87 -7.10
C ILE A 70 -20.03 11.63 -7.57
N VAL A 71 -20.73 10.51 -7.72
CA VAL A 71 -20.18 9.28 -8.30
C VAL A 71 -20.62 9.21 -9.77
N PRO A 72 -19.72 9.44 -10.73
CA PRO A 72 -20.06 9.32 -12.14
C PRO A 72 -20.51 7.89 -12.48
N LYS A 73 -21.43 7.73 -13.43
CA LYS A 73 -21.96 6.43 -13.86
C LYS A 73 -20.86 5.41 -14.20
N ASN A 74 -19.80 5.85 -14.89
CA ASN A 74 -18.67 4.97 -15.24
C ASN A 74 -17.89 4.49 -14.01
N VAL A 75 -17.86 5.28 -12.91
CA VAL A 75 -17.28 4.87 -11.63
C VAL A 75 -18.20 3.89 -10.90
N GLU A 76 -19.51 4.12 -10.94
CA GLU A 76 -20.49 3.17 -10.39
C GLU A 76 -20.44 1.80 -11.09
N GLU A 77 -20.16 1.79 -12.39
CA GLU A 77 -19.93 0.58 -13.17
C GLU A 77 -18.58 -0.07 -12.82
N MET A 78 -17.50 0.72 -12.81
CA MET A 78 -16.15 0.26 -12.46
C MET A 78 -16.09 -0.39 -11.08
N PHE A 79 -16.82 0.14 -10.10
CA PHE A 79 -16.79 -0.34 -8.72
C PHE A 79 -18.07 -1.03 -8.29
N TYR A 80 -18.88 -1.46 -9.26
CA TYR A 80 -20.12 -2.14 -8.95
C TYR A 80 -19.90 -3.30 -7.97
N LYS A 81 -20.82 -3.42 -7.02
CA LYS A 81 -20.82 -4.46 -6.01
C LYS A 81 -22.28 -4.74 -5.67
N PRO A 82 -22.77 -5.97 -5.91
CA PRO A 82 -24.07 -6.42 -5.42
C PRO A 82 -24.17 -6.28 -3.89
N GLU A 83 -25.36 -5.95 -3.38
CA GLU A 83 -25.59 -5.73 -1.95
C GLU A 83 -25.41 -7.01 -1.10
N ASN A 84 -25.50 -8.20 -1.72
CA ASN A 84 -25.24 -9.47 -1.04
C ASN A 84 -23.74 -9.83 -0.93
N LEU A 85 -22.84 -8.94 -1.35
CA LEU A 85 -21.39 -9.15 -1.27
C LEU A 85 -20.72 -8.26 -0.23
N ILE A 86 -19.72 -8.82 0.43
CA ILE A 86 -18.75 -8.10 1.26
C ILE A 86 -17.47 -7.92 0.47
N ARG A 87 -16.90 -6.72 0.49
CA ARG A 87 -15.63 -6.37 -0.17
C ARG A 87 -14.53 -6.15 0.86
N VAL A 88 -13.44 -6.90 0.71
CA VAL A 88 -12.23 -6.78 1.53
C VAL A 88 -11.06 -6.38 0.64
N GLY A 89 -10.41 -5.27 0.97
CA GLY A 89 -9.32 -4.72 0.17
C GLY A 89 -8.05 -4.41 0.95
N HIS A 90 -6.97 -4.19 0.22
CA HIS A 90 -5.68 -3.72 0.74
C HIS A 90 -5.13 -2.61 -0.14
N TRP A 91 -4.51 -1.61 0.49
CA TRP A 91 -3.83 -0.54 -0.21
C TRP A 91 -2.58 -0.07 0.55
N ASN A 92 -1.41 -0.17 -0.09
CA ASN A 92 -0.25 0.61 0.31
C ASN A 92 -0.49 2.09 -0.05
N ILE A 93 -0.53 2.97 0.96
CA ILE A 93 -0.84 4.39 0.79
C ILE A 93 0.39 5.29 0.87
N LEU A 94 1.60 4.78 0.66
CA LEU A 94 2.86 5.53 0.51
C LEU A 94 3.14 6.60 1.59
N ASN A 95 3.98 6.32 2.59
CA ASN A 95 4.48 7.31 3.56
C ASN A 95 3.38 8.23 4.17
N TYR A 96 2.32 7.62 4.71
CA TYR A 96 1.24 8.33 5.38
C TYR A 96 1.61 8.71 6.82
N GLY A 97 1.26 9.92 7.27
CA GLY A 97 1.58 10.38 8.62
C GLY A 97 2.67 11.46 8.69
N SER A 98 2.94 12.17 7.60
CA SER A 98 3.65 13.46 7.66
C SER A 98 2.63 14.59 7.70
N THR A 99 3.01 15.79 8.16
CA THR A 99 2.13 16.96 8.19
C THR A 99 1.46 17.26 6.84
N GLU A 100 2.09 16.90 5.71
CA GLU A 100 1.48 17.02 4.39
C GLU A 100 0.62 15.82 4.00
N SER A 101 1.09 14.59 4.25
CA SER A 101 0.39 13.37 3.81
C SER A 101 -0.82 13.02 4.67
N SER A 102 -0.85 13.41 5.95
CA SER A 102 -1.98 13.20 6.86
C SER A 102 -2.84 14.43 7.14
N ASP A 103 -2.63 15.52 6.41
CA ASP A 103 -3.49 16.71 6.49
C ASP A 103 -4.94 16.34 6.15
N LYS A 104 -5.85 16.48 7.12
CA LYS A 104 -7.29 16.19 6.94
C LYS A 104 -7.90 16.94 5.76
N ASN A 105 -7.37 18.12 5.48
CA ASN A 105 -7.81 19.01 4.42
C ASN A 105 -6.98 18.84 3.14
N GLY A 106 -6.04 17.89 3.14
CA GLY A 106 -5.10 17.65 2.07
C GLY A 106 -5.62 16.70 0.98
N PRO A 107 -5.01 16.75 -0.22
CA PRO A 107 -5.44 15.95 -1.35
C PRO A 107 -5.32 14.43 -1.13
N LYS A 108 -4.31 13.98 -0.38
CA LYS A 108 -4.09 12.55 -0.12
C LYS A 108 -5.21 11.95 0.72
N VAL A 109 -5.54 12.59 1.84
CA VAL A 109 -6.64 12.15 2.72
C VAL A 109 -7.95 12.10 1.96
N ARG A 110 -8.27 13.16 1.19
CA ARG A 110 -9.49 13.20 0.37
C ARG A 110 -9.50 12.10 -0.70
N ALA A 111 -8.40 11.93 -1.42
CA ALA A 111 -8.30 10.91 -2.47
C ALA A 111 -8.47 9.49 -1.92
N ILE A 112 -7.86 9.20 -0.76
CA ILE A 112 -8.01 7.89 -0.10
C ILE A 112 -9.45 7.67 0.31
N ALA A 113 -10.08 8.64 1.00
CA ALA A 113 -11.47 8.56 1.41
C ALA A 113 -12.43 8.38 0.22
N GLU A 114 -12.27 9.16 -0.85
CA GLU A 114 -13.10 9.03 -2.06
C GLU A 114 -12.96 7.66 -2.71
N LEU A 115 -11.75 7.10 -2.80
CA LEU A 115 -11.56 5.79 -3.41
C LEU A 115 -12.18 4.68 -2.54
N ILE A 116 -12.01 4.72 -1.21
CA ILE A 116 -12.65 3.75 -0.29
C ILE A 116 -14.18 3.81 -0.44
N TYR A 117 -14.75 5.01 -0.47
CA TYR A 117 -16.19 5.22 -0.64
C TYR A 117 -16.70 4.71 -2.00
N LYS A 118 -16.10 5.19 -3.10
CA LYS A 118 -16.51 4.86 -4.48
C LYS A 118 -16.31 3.38 -4.79
N SER A 119 -15.25 2.76 -4.25
CA SER A 119 -15.00 1.32 -4.41
C SER A 119 -15.86 0.44 -3.52
N LYS A 120 -16.74 1.03 -2.69
CA LYS A 120 -17.67 0.33 -1.78
C LYS A 120 -16.96 -0.68 -0.87
N GLN A 121 -15.81 -0.32 -0.29
CA GLN A 121 -15.12 -1.23 0.65
C GLN A 121 -15.95 -1.47 1.91
N ASP A 122 -15.96 -2.69 2.42
CA ASP A 122 -16.51 -3.02 3.74
C ASP A 122 -15.40 -3.19 4.77
N VAL A 123 -14.24 -3.71 4.35
CA VAL A 123 -13.01 -3.76 5.14
C VAL A 123 -11.86 -3.37 4.21
N VAL A 124 -10.97 -2.49 4.65
CA VAL A 124 -9.75 -2.16 3.91
C VAL A 124 -8.56 -2.01 4.85
N GLY A 125 -7.50 -2.74 4.55
CA GLY A 125 -6.20 -2.58 5.22
C GLY A 125 -5.34 -1.54 4.53
N LEU A 126 -4.77 -0.62 5.31
CA LEU A 126 -3.87 0.43 4.86
C LEU A 126 -2.47 0.18 5.41
N THR A 127 -1.47 0.16 4.53
CA THR A 127 -0.04 0.00 4.88
C THR A 127 0.76 1.25 4.51
N GLU A 128 2.03 1.30 4.94
CA GLU A 128 2.86 2.51 4.91
C GLU A 128 2.32 3.69 5.72
N ILE A 129 1.74 3.39 6.88
CA ILE A 129 1.53 4.40 7.91
C ILE A 129 2.82 4.51 8.71
N ASN A 130 3.38 5.72 8.77
CA ASN A 130 4.62 5.99 9.48
C ASN A 130 4.52 5.56 10.95
N TYR A 131 5.64 5.10 11.51
CA TYR A 131 5.69 4.70 12.91
C TYR A 131 5.20 5.80 13.85
N ASN A 132 4.34 5.42 14.80
CA ASN A 132 3.69 6.32 15.76
C ASN A 132 2.73 7.35 15.11
N ARG A 133 2.27 7.09 13.88
CA ARG A 133 1.30 7.94 13.15
C ARG A 133 -0.01 7.23 12.84
N GLY A 134 -0.26 6.07 13.45
CA GLY A 134 -1.51 5.33 13.30
C GLY A 134 -2.77 6.19 13.53
N GLU A 135 -2.77 7.03 14.57
CA GLU A 135 -3.94 7.89 14.90
C GLU A 135 -4.29 8.91 13.82
N ASP A 136 -3.35 9.27 12.94
CA ASP A 136 -3.63 10.16 11.83
C ASP A 136 -4.65 9.57 10.86
N VAL A 137 -4.83 8.24 10.83
CA VAL A 137 -5.85 7.54 10.01
C VAL A 137 -7.26 8.03 10.33
N LYS A 138 -7.49 8.56 11.54
CA LYS A 138 -8.74 9.25 11.89
C LYS A 138 -9.10 10.32 10.87
N ASN A 139 -8.14 11.02 10.28
CA ASN A 139 -8.40 12.06 9.27
C ASN A 139 -9.03 11.47 8.00
N ILE A 140 -8.59 10.27 7.57
CA ILE A 140 -9.20 9.55 6.45
C ILE A 140 -10.63 9.15 6.80
N VAL A 141 -10.84 8.57 7.99
CA VAL A 141 -12.16 8.11 8.43
C VAL A 141 -13.15 9.27 8.61
N ASP A 142 -12.70 10.40 9.15
CA ASP A 142 -13.51 11.60 9.29
C ASP A 142 -13.99 12.12 7.93
N VAL A 143 -13.10 12.18 6.92
CA VAL A 143 -13.47 12.60 5.55
C VAL A 143 -14.33 11.55 4.87
N LEU A 144 -14.04 10.27 5.07
CA LEU A 144 -14.83 9.16 4.53
C LEU A 144 -16.26 9.19 5.07
N ASN A 145 -16.42 9.43 6.38
CA ASN A 145 -17.74 9.57 7.00
C ASN A 145 -18.42 10.88 6.61
N SER A 146 -17.70 11.97 6.36
CA SER A 146 -18.35 13.21 5.88
C SER A 146 -18.89 13.09 4.45
N ILE A 147 -18.29 12.26 3.59
CA ILE A 147 -18.80 12.00 2.23
C ILE A 147 -19.79 10.85 2.16
N ASN A 148 -19.75 9.94 3.13
CA ASN A 148 -20.72 8.86 3.28
C ASN A 148 -21.83 9.31 4.24
N SER A 149 -22.98 9.69 3.69
CA SER A 149 -24.15 10.18 4.44
C SER A 149 -24.59 9.30 5.62
N ASN A 150 -24.19 8.02 5.62
CA ASN A 150 -24.51 7.05 6.67
C ASN A 150 -23.52 7.00 7.85
N ASN A 151 -22.39 7.75 7.81
CA ASN A 151 -21.35 7.77 8.85
C ASN A 151 -21.00 6.35 9.36
N SER A 152 -20.72 5.42 8.45
CA SER A 152 -20.71 3.99 8.75
C SER A 152 -19.33 3.36 8.92
N PHE A 153 -18.25 4.14 8.96
CA PHE A 153 -16.88 3.61 9.06
C PHE A 153 -16.22 3.86 10.41
N LYS A 154 -15.48 2.83 10.87
CA LYS A 154 -14.58 2.84 12.03
C LYS A 154 -13.19 2.38 11.60
N TYR A 155 -12.21 2.50 12.50
CA TYR A 155 -10.85 2.04 12.24
C TYR A 155 -10.22 1.34 13.44
N LEU A 156 -9.25 0.48 13.14
CA LEU A 156 -8.37 -0.22 14.07
C LEU A 156 -6.92 0.06 13.69
N ILE A 157 -6.04 0.21 14.67
CA ILE A 157 -4.62 0.55 14.46
C ILE A 157 -3.75 -0.53 15.10
N GLN A 158 -2.71 -0.95 14.38
CA GLN A 158 -1.66 -1.80 14.93
C GLN A 158 -0.94 -1.07 16.08
N PRO A 159 -0.91 -1.64 17.30
CA PRO A 159 -0.20 -1.03 18.42
C PRO A 159 1.28 -0.79 18.11
N THR A 160 1.83 0.36 18.50
CA THR A 160 3.25 0.69 18.27
C THR A 160 4.22 -0.25 18.98
N LYS A 161 3.77 -0.90 20.06
CA LYS A 161 4.51 -1.94 20.79
C LYS A 161 4.64 -3.25 20.01
N ASP A 162 3.80 -3.45 18.99
CA ASP A 162 3.81 -4.65 18.15
C ASP A 162 4.75 -4.46 16.94
N ALA A 163 5.41 -3.31 16.81
CA ALA A 163 6.49 -3.13 15.82
C ALA A 163 7.70 -4.02 16.17
N ASN A 164 8.42 -4.51 15.15
CA ASN A 164 9.62 -5.30 15.37
C ASN A 164 10.68 -4.45 16.11
N PRO A 165 11.13 -4.85 17.33
CA PRO A 165 12.05 -4.06 18.13
C PRO A 165 13.46 -3.96 17.52
N THR A 166 13.82 -4.89 16.64
CA THR A 166 15.11 -4.93 15.94
C THR A 166 15.13 -4.14 14.65
N SER A 167 13.96 -3.73 14.13
CA SER A 167 13.86 -2.87 12.95
C SER A 167 14.28 -1.44 13.28
N SER A 168 14.94 -0.78 12.31
CA SER A 168 15.23 0.65 12.42
C SER A 168 13.94 1.47 12.46
N ASN A 169 13.94 2.64 13.10
CA ASN A 169 12.75 3.50 13.11
C ASN A 169 12.33 3.98 11.72
N ALA A 170 13.25 4.01 10.74
CA ALA A 170 12.95 4.33 9.36
C ALA A 170 12.24 3.19 8.61
N THR A 171 12.32 1.96 9.13
CA THR A 171 11.68 0.76 8.56
C THR A 171 10.37 0.42 9.29
N LYS A 172 10.21 0.92 10.53
CA LYS A 172 8.99 0.72 11.30
C LYS A 172 7.84 1.48 10.66
N GLU A 173 6.73 0.78 10.54
CA GLU A 173 5.46 1.28 10.06
C GLU A 173 4.35 0.72 10.97
N GLN A 174 3.16 1.28 10.86
CA GLN A 174 1.93 0.72 11.41
C GLN A 174 1.02 0.31 10.25
N VAL A 175 0.14 -0.63 10.55
CA VAL A 175 -0.98 -0.99 9.68
C VAL A 175 -2.27 -0.49 10.33
N ALA A 176 -3.22 -0.05 9.51
CA ALA A 176 -4.57 0.27 9.98
C ALA A 176 -5.61 -0.49 9.17
N ILE A 177 -6.76 -0.73 9.78
CA ILE A 177 -7.90 -1.38 9.15
C ILE A 177 -9.08 -0.43 9.28
N ILE A 178 -9.69 -0.03 8.17
CA ILE A 178 -10.94 0.74 8.14
C ILE A 178 -12.06 -0.23 7.77
N TYR A 179 -13.17 -0.20 8.49
CA TYR A 179 -14.28 -1.11 8.23
C TYR A 179 -15.66 -0.44 8.41
N ASN A 180 -16.64 -0.96 7.67
CA ASN A 180 -18.02 -0.51 7.70
C ASN A 180 -18.79 -1.21 8.84
N TYR A 181 -18.98 -0.54 9.97
CA TYR A 181 -19.59 -1.15 11.16
C TYR A 181 -21.09 -1.46 11.00
N LYS A 182 -21.74 -0.99 9.92
CA LYS A 182 -23.12 -1.38 9.60
C LYS A 182 -23.21 -2.73 8.88
N ARG A 183 -22.10 -3.25 8.35
CA ARG A 183 -22.04 -4.55 7.66
C ARG A 183 -21.13 -5.56 8.35
N ILE A 184 -20.17 -5.08 9.13
CA ILE A 184 -19.14 -5.87 9.79
C ILE A 184 -19.17 -5.59 11.29
N LYS A 185 -19.12 -6.64 12.11
CA LYS A 185 -18.92 -6.55 13.57
C LYS A 185 -17.57 -7.15 13.95
N GLU A 186 -16.93 -6.55 14.95
CA GLU A 186 -15.71 -7.09 15.54
C GLU A 186 -16.02 -8.34 16.37
N LYS A 187 -15.11 -9.32 16.33
CA LYS A 187 -15.11 -10.50 17.20
C LYS A 187 -13.81 -10.54 17.99
N ASN A 188 -13.86 -11.26 19.10
CA ASN A 188 -12.66 -11.54 19.86
C ASN A 188 -12.08 -12.88 19.41
N PHE A 189 -10.78 -12.87 19.22
CA PHE A 189 -9.92 -14.05 19.21
C PHE A 189 -10.03 -14.80 20.55
N THR A 190 -9.55 -16.04 20.59
CA THR A 190 -9.55 -16.86 21.82
C THR A 190 -8.75 -16.25 22.97
N ASN A 191 -7.83 -15.32 22.67
CA ASN A 191 -7.09 -14.54 23.66
C ASN A 191 -7.85 -13.32 24.21
N GLY A 192 -9.12 -13.13 23.82
CA GLY A 192 -9.99 -12.04 24.27
C GLY A 192 -9.80 -10.70 23.55
N LYS A 193 -8.87 -10.59 22.60
CA LYS A 193 -8.65 -9.37 21.82
C LYS A 193 -9.37 -9.43 20.47
N ASN A 194 -9.76 -8.30 19.91
CA ASN A 194 -10.30 -8.20 18.55
C ASN A 194 -9.23 -8.02 17.48
N ILE A 195 -8.01 -7.63 17.88
CA ILE A 195 -6.85 -7.41 17.02
C ILE A 195 -5.64 -8.19 17.51
N GLN A 196 -4.76 -8.57 16.60
CA GLN A 196 -3.55 -9.30 16.91
C GLN A 196 -2.48 -9.07 15.83
N SER A 197 -1.21 -8.93 16.24
CA SER A 197 -0.06 -8.93 15.32
C SER A 197 0.64 -10.28 15.29
N TYR A 198 1.27 -10.59 14.16
CA TYR A 198 2.07 -11.80 13.94
C TYR A 198 3.48 -11.41 13.46
N GLY A 199 4.50 -12.08 14.01
CA GLY A 199 5.89 -11.85 13.58
C GLY A 199 6.66 -10.74 14.31
N THR A 200 6.21 -10.31 15.48
CA THR A 200 6.85 -9.21 16.24
C THR A 200 8.28 -9.53 16.69
N THR A 201 8.51 -10.77 17.15
CA THR A 201 9.81 -11.26 17.62
C THR A 201 10.17 -12.65 17.07
N GLN A 202 9.23 -13.30 16.38
CA GLN A 202 9.42 -14.64 15.84
C GLN A 202 10.49 -14.63 14.75
N LYS A 203 11.41 -15.60 14.83
CA LYS A 203 12.38 -15.86 13.78
C LYS A 203 11.97 -17.04 12.92
N PHE A 204 12.13 -16.91 11.61
CA PHE A 204 11.90 -17.93 10.60
C PHE A 204 13.02 -17.85 9.56
N GLN A 205 13.62 -18.99 9.23
CA GLN A 205 14.76 -19.07 8.31
C GLN A 205 15.93 -18.11 8.68
N GLY A 206 16.12 -17.84 9.97
CA GLY A 206 17.16 -16.93 10.47
C GLY A 206 16.82 -15.43 10.36
N THR A 207 15.62 -15.08 9.89
CA THR A 207 15.12 -13.70 9.83
C THR A 207 13.81 -13.51 10.62
N SER A 208 13.27 -12.30 10.66
CA SER A 208 11.97 -11.93 11.24
C SER A 208 11.31 -10.88 10.36
N TYR A 209 9.98 -10.74 10.42
CA TYR A 209 9.28 -9.67 9.71
C TYR A 209 9.83 -8.29 10.07
N LYS A 210 10.26 -7.51 9.09
CA LYS A 210 10.65 -6.10 9.32
C LYS A 210 9.48 -5.28 9.84
N ARG A 211 8.29 -5.60 9.35
CA ARG A 211 7.00 -5.00 9.69
C ARG A 211 6.01 -6.14 9.99
N PRO A 212 5.75 -6.43 11.27
CA PRO A 212 4.85 -7.51 11.67
C PRO A 212 3.46 -7.37 11.06
N LEU A 213 2.85 -8.48 10.67
CA LEU A 213 1.49 -8.50 10.11
C LEU A 213 0.47 -8.08 11.16
N PHE A 214 -0.62 -7.46 10.73
CA PHE A 214 -1.70 -7.00 11.61
C PHE A 214 -3.04 -7.58 11.19
N ALA A 215 -3.75 -8.20 12.13
CA ALA A 215 -5.04 -8.82 11.86
C ALA A 215 -6.14 -8.30 12.79
N ALA A 216 -7.36 -8.36 12.27
CA ALA A 216 -8.59 -8.16 13.03
C ALA A 216 -9.55 -9.33 12.77
N TYR A 217 -10.27 -9.75 13.81
CA TYR A 217 -11.29 -10.78 13.70
C TYR A 217 -12.67 -10.13 13.57
N PHE A 218 -13.38 -10.49 12.51
CA PHE A 218 -14.67 -9.95 12.15
C PHE A 218 -15.72 -11.03 11.97
N GLU A 219 -16.98 -10.58 11.91
CA GLU A 219 -18.10 -11.35 11.41
C GLU A 219 -19.03 -10.42 10.63
N THR A 220 -19.66 -10.95 9.58
CA THR A 220 -20.69 -10.20 8.86
C THR A 220 -21.93 -10.03 9.75
N ILE A 221 -22.55 -8.86 9.70
CA ILE A 221 -23.78 -8.60 10.48
C ILE A 221 -24.92 -9.44 9.91
N GLU A 222 -25.08 -9.44 8.59
CA GLU A 222 -25.99 -10.35 7.91
C GLU A 222 -25.27 -11.69 7.65
N GLY A 223 -25.95 -12.82 7.85
CA GLY A 223 -25.38 -14.15 7.62
C GLY A 223 -24.43 -14.67 8.70
N SER A 224 -23.94 -13.82 9.61
CA SER A 224 -23.09 -14.21 10.75
C SER A 224 -21.85 -15.03 10.36
N LYS A 225 -21.19 -14.68 9.24
CA LYS A 225 -20.02 -15.39 8.72
C LYS A 225 -18.73 -14.83 9.35
N PRO A 226 -18.00 -15.60 10.17
CA PRO A 226 -16.76 -15.14 10.80
C PRO A 226 -15.58 -15.20 9.83
N PHE A 227 -14.73 -14.18 9.86
CA PHE A 227 -13.49 -14.15 9.08
C PHE A 227 -12.42 -13.28 9.74
N VAL A 228 -11.16 -13.64 9.53
CA VAL A 228 -10.00 -12.84 9.94
C VAL A 228 -9.44 -12.13 8.71
N SER A 229 -9.27 -10.80 8.80
CA SER A 229 -8.52 -10.04 7.80
C SER A 229 -7.09 -9.79 8.31
N ILE A 230 -6.08 -10.18 7.54
CA ILE A 230 -4.66 -9.97 7.82
C ILE A 230 -4.10 -8.97 6.81
N PHE A 231 -3.37 -7.96 7.28
CA PHE A 231 -2.73 -6.98 6.43
C PHE A 231 -1.25 -6.80 6.76
N GLY A 232 -0.44 -6.57 5.72
CA GLY A 232 1.01 -6.41 5.89
C GLY A 232 1.70 -5.69 4.74
N HIS A 233 2.86 -5.13 5.05
CA HIS A 233 3.82 -4.62 4.08
C HIS A 233 5.14 -5.29 4.39
N LEU A 234 5.61 -6.16 3.50
CA LEU A 234 6.84 -6.92 3.68
C LEU A 234 8.07 -6.05 3.42
N ASP A 235 9.27 -6.60 3.65
CA ASP A 235 10.51 -5.88 3.38
C ASP A 235 10.57 -5.34 1.95
N SER A 236 11.25 -4.20 1.79
CA SER A 236 11.32 -3.51 0.50
C SER A 236 12.32 -4.18 -0.45
N PRO A 237 12.22 -3.97 -1.77
CA PRO A 237 13.13 -4.56 -2.75
C PRO A 237 14.57 -4.15 -2.51
N ALA A 238 15.40 -5.09 -2.08
CA ALA A 238 16.76 -4.81 -1.64
C ALA A 238 17.85 -5.52 -2.47
N VAL A 239 17.58 -6.23 -3.56
CA VAL A 239 18.67 -6.69 -4.45
C VAL A 239 19.16 -5.55 -5.37
N GLY A 240 20.31 -4.96 -5.04
CA GLY A 240 20.97 -3.90 -5.81
C GLY A 240 22.47 -3.75 -5.51
N LYS A 241 23.20 -2.93 -6.30
CA LYS A 241 24.68 -2.78 -6.23
C LYS A 241 25.27 -2.43 -4.86
N ASN A 242 24.45 -1.90 -3.94
CA ASN A 242 24.87 -1.45 -2.61
C ASN A 242 24.14 -2.18 -1.47
N SER A 243 23.44 -3.28 -1.76
CA SER A 243 22.74 -4.02 -0.72
C SER A 243 23.63 -5.04 -0.04
N THR A 244 23.44 -5.17 1.27
CA THR A 244 24.03 -6.24 2.08
C THR A 244 23.15 -7.48 2.12
N GLU A 245 21.91 -7.37 1.64
CA GLU A 245 20.99 -8.50 1.53
C GLU A 245 21.42 -9.44 0.40
N LYS A 246 21.37 -10.74 0.66
CA LYS A 246 21.63 -11.76 -0.35
C LYS A 246 20.41 -11.90 -1.25
N ALA A 247 20.66 -12.00 -2.55
CA ALA A 247 19.63 -12.45 -3.49
C ALA A 247 19.19 -13.88 -3.13
N ASP A 248 17.90 -14.15 -3.29
CA ASP A 248 17.36 -15.49 -3.15
C ASP A 248 17.86 -16.40 -4.30
N LYS A 249 18.12 -17.67 -3.98
CA LYS A 249 18.65 -18.64 -4.96
C LYS A 249 17.56 -19.20 -5.88
N THR A 250 16.34 -19.31 -5.40
CA THR A 250 15.20 -19.93 -6.08
C THR A 250 14.40 -18.90 -6.87
N TYR A 251 14.24 -17.70 -6.31
CA TYR A 251 13.47 -16.60 -6.88
C TYR A 251 14.41 -15.52 -7.41
N LYS A 252 14.88 -15.71 -8.65
CA LYS A 252 15.83 -14.81 -9.31
C LYS A 252 15.35 -13.35 -9.25
N GLY A 253 16.28 -12.46 -8.90
CA GLY A 253 16.00 -11.03 -8.80
C GLY A 253 15.22 -10.60 -7.56
N GLN A 254 14.88 -11.53 -6.66
CA GLN A 254 14.26 -11.26 -5.35
C GLN A 254 15.32 -11.30 -4.24
N GLY A 255 15.12 -10.53 -3.18
CA GLY A 255 15.86 -10.61 -1.93
C GLY A 255 15.41 -11.79 -1.08
N ALA A 256 16.35 -12.38 -0.34
CA ALA A 256 16.08 -13.52 0.54
C ALA A 256 15.12 -13.16 1.71
N GLN A 257 15.17 -11.92 2.20
CA GLN A 257 14.27 -11.40 3.22
C GLN A 257 12.82 -11.37 2.71
N GLU A 258 12.61 -10.80 1.53
CA GLU A 258 11.29 -10.68 0.91
C GLU A 258 10.67 -12.07 0.70
N VAL A 259 11.46 -13.02 0.20
CA VAL A 259 11.03 -14.42 0.02
C VAL A 259 10.70 -15.09 1.35
N ALA A 260 11.54 -14.91 2.37
CA ALA A 260 11.33 -15.51 3.68
C ALA A 260 10.05 -14.98 4.35
N GLU A 261 9.84 -13.66 4.32
CA GLU A 261 8.64 -13.02 4.86
C GLU A 261 7.37 -13.43 4.10
N ALA A 262 7.45 -13.52 2.77
CA ALA A 262 6.31 -13.94 1.95
C ALA A 262 5.96 -15.42 2.21
N SER A 263 6.97 -16.29 2.34
CA SER A 263 6.77 -17.72 2.63
C SER A 263 6.16 -17.96 4.02
N GLU A 264 6.47 -17.08 4.97
CA GLU A 264 5.99 -17.16 6.34
C GLU A 264 4.49 -16.79 6.48
N ILE A 265 3.89 -16.15 5.47
CA ILE A 265 2.44 -15.86 5.47
C ILE A 265 1.63 -17.15 5.68
N ALA A 266 2.05 -18.28 5.12
CA ALA A 266 1.36 -19.55 5.31
C ALA A 266 1.30 -20.01 6.78
N ASN A 267 2.32 -19.69 7.59
CA ASN A 267 2.30 -19.95 9.03
C ASN A 267 1.44 -18.93 9.79
N ALA A 268 1.40 -17.67 9.32
CA ALA A 268 0.46 -16.68 9.86
C ALA A 268 -1.00 -17.12 9.69
N PHE A 269 -1.36 -17.72 8.55
CA PHE A 269 -2.69 -18.30 8.35
C PHE A 269 -3.02 -19.35 9.41
N LYS A 270 -2.13 -20.32 9.67
CA LYS A 270 -2.33 -21.33 10.73
C LYS A 270 -2.52 -20.68 12.09
N TYR A 271 -1.65 -19.73 12.43
CA TYR A 271 -1.72 -19.02 13.70
C TYR A 271 -3.10 -18.34 13.91
N TYR A 272 -3.60 -17.63 12.91
CA TYR A 272 -4.88 -16.95 13.01
C TYR A 272 -6.08 -17.90 12.91
N GLU A 273 -5.95 -19.02 12.21
CA GLU A 273 -6.96 -20.08 12.16
C GLU A 273 -7.19 -20.66 13.55
N GLU A 274 -6.11 -21.07 14.23
CA GLU A 274 -6.16 -21.57 15.61
C GLU A 274 -6.71 -20.51 16.57
N LEU A 275 -6.25 -19.26 16.43
CA LEU A 275 -6.63 -18.16 17.30
C LEU A 275 -8.10 -17.71 17.13
N SER A 276 -8.73 -18.00 15.98
CA SER A 276 -10.09 -17.58 15.64
C SER A 276 -11.14 -18.68 15.77
N ASN A 277 -10.77 -19.85 16.28
CA ASN A 277 -11.58 -21.07 16.25
C ASN A 277 -11.99 -21.46 14.82
N ASN A 278 -11.00 -21.53 13.93
CA ASN A 278 -11.16 -22.00 12.55
C ASN A 278 -12.03 -21.09 11.67
N ALA A 279 -11.91 -19.77 11.81
CA ALA A 279 -12.57 -18.83 10.90
C ALA A 279 -11.90 -18.86 9.51
N SER A 280 -12.61 -18.35 8.50
CA SER A 280 -12.00 -18.06 7.20
C SER A 280 -10.96 -16.95 7.34
N ILE A 281 -9.95 -16.93 6.47
CA ILE A 281 -8.86 -15.97 6.54
C ILE A 281 -8.68 -15.32 5.18
N ILE A 282 -8.57 -14.00 5.18
CA ILE A 282 -8.24 -13.18 4.01
C ILE A 282 -6.98 -12.39 4.34
N PHE A 283 -5.97 -12.48 3.48
CA PHE A 283 -4.77 -11.67 3.55
C PHE A 283 -4.75 -10.67 2.40
N GLY A 284 -4.39 -9.42 2.72
CA GLY A 284 -4.06 -8.39 1.75
C GLY A 284 -2.74 -7.71 2.10
N GLY A 285 -1.80 -7.58 1.16
CA GLY A 285 -0.54 -6.92 1.53
C GLY A 285 0.40 -6.64 0.38
N ASP A 286 1.22 -5.62 0.55
CA ASP A 286 2.36 -5.34 -0.31
C ASP A 286 3.49 -6.29 0.06
N THR A 287 3.71 -7.30 -0.78
CA THR A 287 4.69 -8.35 -0.53
C THR A 287 6.06 -8.05 -1.11
N ASN A 288 6.18 -7.02 -1.95
CA ASN A 288 7.35 -6.76 -2.78
C ASN A 288 7.85 -7.96 -3.64
N ILE A 289 7.08 -9.06 -3.71
CA ILE A 289 7.37 -10.19 -4.58
C ILE A 289 7.09 -9.79 -6.02
N LYS A 290 8.14 -9.81 -6.84
CA LYS A 290 8.05 -9.41 -8.24
C LYS A 290 7.06 -10.26 -9.01
N THR A 291 6.49 -9.67 -10.04
CA THR A 291 5.51 -10.31 -10.93
C THR A 291 5.95 -11.71 -11.38
N GLU A 292 7.19 -11.88 -11.82
CA GLU A 292 7.76 -13.16 -12.26
C GLU A 292 7.96 -14.22 -11.15
N ASN A 293 7.87 -13.82 -9.88
CA ASN A 293 8.06 -14.69 -8.71
C ASN A 293 6.75 -15.04 -7.99
N ASN A 294 5.59 -14.72 -8.58
CA ASN A 294 4.27 -15.04 -8.02
C ASN A 294 4.05 -16.53 -7.71
N ARG A 295 4.77 -17.43 -8.40
CA ARG A 295 4.74 -18.89 -8.13
C ARG A 295 5.05 -19.25 -6.66
N LEU A 296 5.71 -18.36 -5.90
CA LEU A 296 5.95 -18.51 -4.46
C LEU A 296 4.67 -18.81 -3.68
N PHE A 297 3.58 -18.11 -4.01
CA PHE A 297 2.28 -18.23 -3.34
C PHE A 297 1.50 -19.50 -3.74
N ASN A 298 2.05 -20.31 -4.64
CA ASN A 298 1.55 -21.64 -5.00
C ASN A 298 2.56 -22.73 -4.63
N SER A 299 3.51 -22.42 -3.75
CA SER A 299 4.45 -23.43 -3.26
C SER A 299 3.74 -24.47 -2.38
N GLU A 300 4.42 -25.59 -2.14
CA GLU A 300 3.90 -26.71 -1.35
C GLU A 300 3.36 -26.28 0.02
N ASN A 301 3.95 -25.27 0.67
CA ASN A 301 3.46 -24.78 1.95
C ASN A 301 2.09 -24.09 1.83
N PHE A 302 1.84 -23.30 0.78
CA PHE A 302 0.52 -22.69 0.58
C PHE A 302 -0.52 -23.75 0.22
N ILE A 303 -0.18 -24.67 -0.69
CA ILE A 303 -1.07 -25.75 -1.13
C ILE A 303 -1.46 -26.67 0.04
N LYS A 304 -0.48 -27.15 0.82
CA LYS A 304 -0.75 -28.05 1.97
C LYS A 304 -1.63 -27.42 3.04
N ASN A 305 -1.67 -26.09 3.11
CA ASN A 305 -2.47 -25.36 4.08
C ASN A 305 -3.80 -24.86 3.51
N ASN A 306 -4.16 -25.29 2.30
CA ASN A 306 -5.37 -24.87 1.56
C ASN A 306 -5.47 -23.35 1.45
N ILE A 307 -4.33 -22.68 1.19
CA ILE A 307 -4.29 -21.24 0.97
C ILE A 307 -4.32 -21.01 -0.53
N GLU A 308 -5.34 -20.31 -0.99
CA GLU A 308 -5.54 -19.93 -2.37
C GLU A 308 -4.97 -18.54 -2.66
N ASN A 309 -4.47 -18.38 -3.88
CA ASN A 309 -3.97 -17.13 -4.40
C ASN A 309 -4.99 -16.58 -5.41
N TYR A 310 -5.54 -15.39 -5.15
CA TYR A 310 -6.51 -14.75 -6.05
C TYR A 310 -5.95 -14.53 -7.48
N TYR A 311 -4.63 -14.47 -7.62
CA TYR A 311 -3.91 -14.19 -8.86
C TYR A 311 -3.67 -15.48 -9.69
N GLY A 312 -4.65 -16.39 -9.72
CA GLY A 312 -4.51 -17.79 -10.13
C GLY A 312 -3.80 -18.05 -11.47
N GLU A 313 -4.02 -17.21 -12.50
CA GLU A 313 -3.33 -17.38 -13.79
C GLU A 313 -1.86 -16.96 -13.74
N MET A 314 -1.41 -16.12 -12.81
CA MET A 314 0.00 -15.72 -12.76
C MET A 314 0.95 -16.86 -12.43
N SER A 315 0.44 -17.90 -11.76
CA SER A 315 1.14 -19.11 -11.32
C SER A 315 1.83 -19.88 -12.44
N ILE A 316 1.26 -19.82 -13.65
CA ILE A 316 1.59 -20.66 -14.80
C ILE A 316 2.54 -19.97 -15.79
N PHE A 317 2.93 -18.70 -15.57
CA PHE A 317 3.75 -17.96 -16.52
C PHE A 317 5.23 -17.94 -16.12
N GLU A 318 6.04 -18.79 -16.75
CA GLU A 318 7.49 -18.89 -16.49
C GLU A 318 8.34 -17.79 -17.16
N ASP A 319 7.82 -16.97 -18.08
CA ASP A 319 8.61 -15.89 -18.73
C ASP A 319 7.76 -14.76 -19.33
N LYS A 320 8.15 -13.50 -19.10
CA LYS A 320 7.59 -12.24 -19.62
C LYS A 320 7.83 -11.99 -21.13
N LYS A 321 8.65 -12.81 -21.81
CA LYS A 321 9.21 -12.48 -23.14
C LYS A 321 8.31 -12.61 -24.37
N THR A 322 7.06 -13.09 -24.28
CA THR A 322 6.17 -13.13 -25.46
C THR A 322 5.07 -12.06 -25.38
N THR A 323 4.74 -11.42 -26.51
CA THR A 323 3.82 -10.26 -26.63
C THR A 323 2.39 -10.53 -26.13
N THR A 324 1.93 -11.78 -26.13
CA THR A 324 0.64 -12.19 -25.53
C THR A 324 0.71 -12.33 -24.00
N LYS A 325 1.91 -12.50 -23.42
CA LYS A 325 2.13 -12.60 -21.96
C LYS A 325 2.29 -11.23 -21.30
N ALA A 326 2.89 -10.24 -21.97
CA ALA A 326 3.06 -8.89 -21.43
C ALA A 326 1.72 -8.24 -20.99
N LYS A 327 0.64 -8.41 -21.78
CA LYS A 327 -0.70 -7.91 -21.44
C LYS A 327 -1.35 -8.63 -20.25
N LYS A 328 -1.04 -9.92 -20.05
CA LYS A 328 -1.55 -10.67 -18.90
C LYS A 328 -0.89 -10.26 -17.59
N TYR A 329 0.39 -9.88 -17.63
CA TYR A 329 1.08 -9.38 -16.44
C TYR A 329 0.58 -7.99 -16.02
N GLU A 330 0.34 -7.09 -16.97
CA GLU A 330 -0.17 -5.73 -16.70
C GLU A 330 -1.51 -5.75 -15.94
N PHE A 331 -2.39 -6.72 -16.22
CA PHE A 331 -3.65 -6.90 -15.49
C PHE A 331 -3.43 -7.06 -13.98
N TYR A 332 -2.37 -7.76 -13.58
CA TYR A 332 -2.09 -8.04 -12.17
C TYR A 332 -1.09 -7.07 -11.51
N GLU A 333 -0.45 -6.18 -12.26
CA GLU A 333 0.52 -5.24 -11.69
C GLU A 333 -0.18 -4.14 -10.89
N THR A 334 0.30 -3.87 -9.69
CA THR A 334 -0.38 -3.01 -8.70
C THR A 334 0.44 -1.79 -8.31
N SER A 335 1.77 -1.83 -8.50
CA SER A 335 2.65 -0.67 -8.30
C SER A 335 2.84 0.13 -9.58
N LEU A 336 3.01 1.45 -9.45
CA LEU A 336 3.19 2.40 -10.53
C LEU A 336 4.66 2.47 -10.94
N GLY A 337 4.89 2.47 -12.26
CA GLY A 337 6.21 2.67 -12.84
C GLY A 337 6.81 4.04 -12.50
N THR A 338 8.06 4.25 -12.89
CA THR A 338 8.77 5.53 -12.64
C THR A 338 8.24 6.70 -13.48
N ASN A 339 7.51 6.42 -14.55
CA ASN A 339 6.90 7.42 -15.42
C ASN A 339 5.61 6.88 -16.05
N GLU A 340 4.79 7.78 -16.59
CA GLU A 340 3.45 7.48 -17.11
C GLU A 340 3.46 6.45 -18.25
N LYS A 341 4.51 6.42 -19.08
CA LYS A 341 4.61 5.45 -20.18
C LYS A 341 4.79 4.01 -19.68
N ASN A 342 5.29 3.85 -18.47
CA ASN A 342 5.51 2.54 -17.87
C ASN A 342 4.24 1.98 -17.22
N GLY A 343 3.17 2.78 -17.04
CA GLY A 343 1.92 2.31 -16.45
C GLY A 343 2.12 1.67 -15.06
N TYR A 344 1.50 0.50 -14.86
CA TYR A 344 1.80 -0.39 -13.74
C TYR A 344 3.07 -1.21 -14.02
N ALA A 345 3.78 -1.64 -12.98
CA ALA A 345 5.11 -2.22 -13.12
C ALA A 345 5.33 -3.57 -12.42
N ASN A 346 4.80 -3.75 -11.20
CA ASN A 346 4.90 -5.03 -10.49
C ASN A 346 3.61 -5.38 -9.76
N ALA A 347 3.28 -6.67 -9.72
CA ALA A 347 2.20 -7.22 -8.91
C ALA A 347 2.70 -7.44 -7.48
N TYR A 348 2.97 -6.36 -6.73
CA TYR A 348 3.49 -6.48 -5.38
C TYR A 348 2.40 -6.75 -4.35
N ASP A 349 1.24 -6.14 -4.54
CA ASP A 349 0.09 -6.34 -3.67
C ASP A 349 -0.52 -7.72 -3.95
N LYS A 350 -0.87 -8.44 -2.88
CA LYS A 350 -1.38 -9.82 -2.92
C LYS A 350 -2.69 -9.92 -2.17
N LEU A 351 -3.53 -10.82 -2.66
CA LEU A 351 -4.75 -11.26 -2.04
C LEU A 351 -4.67 -12.78 -1.96
N LEU A 352 -4.60 -13.29 -0.73
CA LEU A 352 -4.57 -14.72 -0.44
C LEU A 352 -5.72 -15.05 0.49
N PHE A 353 -6.27 -16.24 0.42
CA PHE A 353 -7.36 -16.62 1.30
C PHE A 353 -7.37 -18.10 1.62
N LYS A 354 -8.03 -18.43 2.73
CA LYS A 354 -8.34 -19.79 3.15
C LYS A 354 -9.77 -19.80 3.62
N GLU A 355 -10.58 -20.63 3.00
CA GLU A 355 -11.98 -20.76 3.35
C GLU A 355 -12.21 -21.83 4.42
N ASN A 356 -12.94 -21.43 5.45
CA ASN A 356 -13.49 -22.28 6.50
C ASN A 356 -14.93 -21.86 6.78
N GLY A 357 -15.84 -22.83 6.92
CA GLY A 357 -17.22 -22.54 7.34
C GLY A 357 -18.08 -21.81 6.31
N GLY A 358 -17.77 -21.90 5.01
CA GLY A 358 -18.64 -21.42 3.93
C GLY A 358 -18.68 -19.90 3.76
N LEU A 359 -17.53 -19.24 3.84
CA LEU A 359 -17.45 -17.79 3.57
C LEU A 359 -17.89 -17.45 2.14
N ASN A 360 -17.64 -18.35 1.18
CA ASN A 360 -18.00 -18.22 -0.23
C ASN A 360 -17.31 -17.00 -0.86
N ILE A 361 -15.98 -16.97 -0.75
CA ILE A 361 -15.09 -16.05 -1.44
C ILE A 361 -15.23 -16.29 -2.93
N ILE A 362 -15.40 -15.21 -3.69
CA ILE A 362 -15.49 -15.24 -5.13
C ILE A 362 -14.09 -14.99 -5.68
N ASN A 363 -13.45 -16.04 -6.18
CA ASN A 363 -12.16 -15.92 -6.85
C ASN A 363 -12.31 -15.31 -8.27
N GLU A 364 -11.18 -15.08 -8.94
CA GLU A 364 -11.15 -14.48 -10.28
C GLU A 364 -12.00 -15.26 -11.31
N TYR A 365 -11.94 -16.59 -11.27
CA TYR A 365 -12.66 -17.43 -12.22
C TYR A 365 -14.17 -17.44 -11.95
N GLU A 366 -14.56 -17.61 -10.69
CA GLU A 366 -15.96 -17.61 -10.25
C GLU A 366 -16.64 -16.28 -10.54
N LYS A 367 -15.89 -15.18 -10.50
CA LYS A 367 -16.40 -13.86 -10.88
C LYS A 367 -16.91 -13.82 -12.32
N THR A 368 -16.24 -14.51 -13.25
CA THR A 368 -16.62 -14.50 -14.68
C THR A 368 -17.94 -15.20 -14.97
N THR A 369 -18.36 -16.11 -14.10
CA THR A 369 -19.61 -16.87 -14.21
C THR A 369 -20.65 -16.44 -13.17
N TYR A 370 -20.36 -15.40 -12.39
CA TYR A 370 -21.25 -14.92 -11.33
C TYR A 370 -22.61 -14.48 -11.90
N LYS A 371 -23.69 -14.74 -11.15
CA LYS A 371 -25.08 -14.50 -11.60
C LYS A 371 -25.37 -13.07 -12.08
N ASP A 372 -24.71 -12.08 -11.51
CA ASP A 372 -24.85 -10.67 -11.88
C ASP A 372 -23.83 -10.28 -12.97
N LYS A 373 -24.30 -10.08 -14.21
CA LYS A 373 -23.47 -9.72 -15.37
C LYS A 373 -22.74 -8.39 -15.22
N LYS A 374 -23.28 -7.43 -14.46
CA LYS A 374 -22.59 -6.15 -14.23
C LYS A 374 -21.37 -6.38 -13.34
N TYR A 375 -21.50 -7.27 -12.37
CA TYR A 375 -20.42 -7.62 -11.45
C TYR A 375 -19.27 -8.41 -12.11
N GLN A 376 -19.58 -9.25 -13.11
CA GLN A 376 -18.57 -10.03 -13.84
C GLN A 376 -17.44 -9.16 -14.43
N ASN A 377 -17.73 -7.90 -14.79
CA ASN A 377 -16.79 -6.98 -15.44
C ASN A 377 -16.04 -6.06 -14.46
N VAL A 378 -16.30 -6.17 -13.15
CA VAL A 378 -15.66 -5.33 -12.15
C VAL A 378 -14.20 -5.79 -12.00
N PRO A 379 -13.19 -4.93 -12.15
CA PRO A 379 -11.80 -5.32 -11.92
C PRO A 379 -11.57 -5.66 -10.45
N PHE A 380 -10.51 -6.41 -10.13
CA PHE A 380 -10.11 -6.66 -8.74
C PHE A 380 -9.25 -5.51 -8.16
N LYS A 381 -8.81 -4.58 -9.01
CA LYS A 381 -7.96 -3.43 -8.64
C LYS A 381 -8.54 -2.13 -9.16
N ALA A 382 -8.28 -1.02 -8.48
CA ALA A 382 -8.65 0.31 -8.96
C ALA A 382 -7.69 0.79 -10.08
N ASP A 383 -8.20 1.53 -11.06
CA ASP A 383 -7.35 2.20 -12.06
C ASP A 383 -6.95 3.60 -11.60
N ILE A 384 -6.04 3.67 -10.62
CA ILE A 384 -5.62 4.96 -10.05
C ILE A 384 -4.76 5.78 -11.00
N ILE A 385 -4.05 5.16 -11.94
CA ILE A 385 -3.24 5.87 -12.96
C ILE A 385 -4.12 6.81 -13.77
N ASN A 386 -5.30 6.33 -14.16
CA ASN A 386 -6.31 7.15 -14.83
C ASN A 386 -7.35 7.73 -13.86
N GLY A 387 -7.06 7.82 -12.56
CA GLY A 387 -8.06 8.16 -11.54
C GLY A 387 -8.80 9.48 -11.77
N PHE A 388 -8.10 10.52 -12.24
CA PHE A 388 -8.75 11.78 -12.64
C PHE A 388 -9.55 11.65 -13.94
N LYS A 389 -9.01 10.96 -14.94
CA LYS A 389 -9.66 10.75 -16.24
C LYS A 389 -10.95 9.93 -16.09
N ASN A 390 -10.91 8.91 -15.24
CA ASN A 390 -12.01 8.00 -14.98
C ASN A 390 -13.01 8.55 -13.95
N GLY A 391 -12.78 9.73 -13.37
CA GLY A 391 -13.69 10.31 -12.36
C GLY A 391 -13.65 9.63 -10.99
N ILE A 392 -12.67 8.74 -10.75
CA ILE A 392 -12.36 8.24 -9.40
C ILE A 392 -12.11 9.43 -8.47
N TRP A 393 -11.44 10.46 -8.98
CA TRP A 393 -11.25 11.73 -8.29
C TRP A 393 -11.65 12.90 -9.17
N ASP A 394 -12.31 13.90 -8.57
CA ASP A 394 -12.48 15.19 -9.23
C ASP A 394 -11.16 15.94 -9.21
N ARG A 395 -10.59 16.15 -10.40
CA ARG A 395 -9.30 16.79 -10.57
C ARG A 395 -9.26 18.22 -10.01
N ASN A 396 -10.32 19.00 -10.21
CA ASN A 396 -10.35 20.39 -9.74
C ASN A 396 -10.47 20.44 -8.23
N VAL A 397 -11.28 19.57 -7.63
CA VAL A 397 -11.41 19.47 -6.17
C VAL A 397 -10.07 19.07 -5.56
N ILE A 398 -9.50 17.93 -5.95
CA ILE A 398 -8.28 17.40 -5.34
C ILE A 398 -7.10 18.37 -5.48
N LEU A 399 -6.88 18.91 -6.68
CA LEU A 399 -5.71 19.75 -6.93
C LEU A 399 -5.82 21.14 -6.26
N ASN A 400 -7.04 21.64 -6.03
CA ASN A 400 -7.26 22.94 -5.38
C ASN A 400 -7.17 22.89 -3.84
N LEU A 401 -7.25 21.70 -3.22
CA LEU A 401 -7.04 21.56 -1.77
C LEU A 401 -5.66 22.06 -1.34
N ARG A 402 -4.64 21.85 -2.18
CA ARG A 402 -3.28 22.34 -1.90
C ARG A 402 -2.51 22.64 -3.19
N PRO A 403 -2.73 23.82 -3.82
CA PRO A 403 -2.18 24.12 -5.14
C PRO A 403 -0.66 24.03 -5.25
N LYS A 404 0.06 24.30 -4.15
CA LYS A 404 1.53 24.18 -4.09
C LYS A 404 2.03 22.76 -4.38
N LEU A 405 1.23 21.71 -4.14
CA LEU A 405 1.61 20.32 -4.43
C LEU A 405 1.56 19.97 -5.91
N GLN A 406 0.95 20.84 -6.73
CA GLN A 406 0.95 20.69 -8.17
C GLN A 406 2.27 21.12 -8.82
N LEU A 407 3.21 21.67 -8.05
CA LEU A 407 4.46 22.20 -8.57
C LEU A 407 5.65 21.34 -8.13
N ASN A 408 6.62 21.17 -9.02
CA ASN A 408 7.91 20.59 -8.68
C ASN A 408 8.81 21.63 -7.99
N LYS A 409 10.04 21.24 -7.63
CA LYS A 409 11.03 22.12 -6.97
C LYS A 409 11.41 23.35 -7.81
N GLN A 410 11.18 23.31 -9.12
CA GLN A 410 11.43 24.41 -10.05
C GLN A 410 10.17 25.28 -10.29
N GLY A 411 9.07 25.03 -9.57
CA GLY A 411 7.82 25.76 -9.75
C GLY A 411 7.03 25.36 -11.00
N LYS A 412 7.43 24.28 -11.70
CA LYS A 412 6.71 23.78 -12.89
C LYS A 412 5.61 22.81 -12.48
N LYS A 413 4.45 22.92 -13.15
CA LYS A 413 3.32 22.01 -12.95
C LYS A 413 3.73 20.55 -13.23
N ILE A 414 3.42 19.64 -12.30
CA ILE A 414 3.62 18.20 -12.48
C ILE A 414 2.45 17.57 -13.23
N SER A 415 2.69 16.43 -13.89
CA SER A 415 1.62 15.68 -14.54
C SER A 415 0.69 15.03 -13.52
N ASP A 416 -0.51 14.68 -13.97
CA ASP A 416 -1.49 13.96 -13.15
C ASP A 416 -0.92 12.63 -12.64
N PHE A 417 -0.23 11.87 -13.51
CA PHE A 417 0.51 10.67 -13.12
C PHE A 417 1.52 10.95 -11.98
N SER A 418 2.33 11.99 -12.13
CA SER A 418 3.34 12.35 -11.12
C SER A 418 2.70 12.80 -9.81
N PHE A 419 1.56 13.49 -9.87
CA PHE A 419 0.79 13.85 -8.69
C PHE A 419 0.24 12.60 -7.99
N ILE A 420 -0.44 11.71 -8.72
CA ILE A 420 -1.00 10.47 -8.16
C ILE A 420 0.11 9.66 -7.50
N ARG A 421 1.16 9.33 -8.26
CA ARG A 421 2.28 8.50 -7.79
C ARG A 421 2.95 9.06 -6.54
N ASN A 422 3.23 10.37 -6.50
CA ASN A 422 4.08 10.93 -5.44
C ASN A 422 3.29 11.58 -4.29
N LYS A 423 2.01 11.89 -4.49
CA LYS A 423 1.18 12.61 -3.51
C LYS A 423 -0.01 11.80 -3.02
N ILE A 424 -0.49 10.82 -3.78
CA ILE A 424 -1.57 9.92 -3.37
C ILE A 424 -0.97 8.57 -2.99
N SER A 425 -0.59 7.75 -3.96
CA SER A 425 0.12 6.49 -3.76
C SER A 425 0.76 6.03 -5.07
N ASP A 426 1.85 5.28 -4.98
CA ASP A 426 2.43 4.53 -6.09
C ASP A 426 1.99 3.06 -6.10
N HIS A 427 0.99 2.68 -5.32
CA HIS A 427 0.29 1.40 -5.39
C HIS A 427 -1.21 1.63 -5.57
N THR A 428 -1.91 0.66 -6.16
CA THR A 428 -3.37 0.69 -6.29
C THR A 428 -4.07 -0.12 -5.20
N LEU A 429 -5.33 0.22 -4.91
CA LEU A 429 -6.22 -0.56 -4.06
C LEU A 429 -6.60 -1.86 -4.80
N VAL A 430 -6.34 -3.00 -4.17
CA VAL A 430 -6.79 -4.33 -4.61
C VAL A 430 -7.86 -4.86 -3.66
N TYR A 431 -8.79 -5.68 -4.17
CA TYR A 431 -9.87 -6.23 -3.37
C TYR A 431 -10.41 -7.53 -3.94
N LEU A 432 -11.01 -8.33 -3.05
CA LEU A 432 -11.84 -9.48 -3.38
C LEU A 432 -13.21 -9.32 -2.71
N ASP A 433 -14.17 -10.13 -3.14
CA ASP A 433 -15.51 -10.14 -2.60
C ASP A 433 -15.91 -11.55 -2.13
N PHE A 434 -16.86 -11.64 -1.19
CA PHE A 434 -17.46 -12.90 -0.76
C PHE A 434 -18.96 -12.74 -0.47
N GLU A 435 -19.71 -13.84 -0.54
CA GLU A 435 -21.16 -13.81 -0.34
C GLU A 435 -21.56 -13.79 1.14
N ILE A 436 -22.52 -12.93 1.48
CA ILE A 436 -23.08 -12.83 2.83
C ILE A 436 -23.89 -14.08 3.22
N LYS A 437 -24.48 -14.76 2.23
CA LYS A 437 -25.30 -15.98 2.41
C LYS A 437 -24.71 -17.08 1.56
#